data_AF-A0A931QEA5-F1
#
_entry.id   AF-A0A931QEA5-F1
#
_cell.length_a   1.000
_cell.length_b   1.000
_cell.length_c   1.000
_cell.angle_alpha   90.00
_cell.angle_beta   90.00
_cell.angle_gamma   90.00
#
_symmetry.space_group_name_H-M   'P 1'
#
loop_
_entity.id
_entity.type
_entity.pdbx_description
1 polymer ?
#
loop_
_entity_poly.entity_id
_entity_poly.type
_entity_poly.pdbx_seq_one_letter_code
_entity_poly.pdbx_strand_id
1 'polypeptide(L)'
;MLGNWVFGCDICQAACPWNRFAASEHESPALKPRTGAPRPNLIRELELMPKGFNAKFKDSPIKRAKRRGYLRNVAVALGNSKDANALPALTKALDDPEPLVREHATWAIQEIEKKI
;
A
#
# COMPACT_ATOMS: atom_id res chain seq x y z
N MET A 1 7.80 12.28 5.18
CA MET A 1 7.64 10.97 4.48
C MET A 1 6.16 10.69 4.28
N LEU A 2 5.78 9.93 3.25
CA LEU A 2 4.38 9.54 2.93
C LEU A 2 3.75 8.55 3.95
N GLY A 3 4.35 8.36 5.13
CA GLY A 3 3.84 7.49 6.19
C GLY A 3 3.59 6.05 5.73
N ASN A 4 2.47 5.48 6.14
CA ASN A 4 2.02 4.13 5.77
C ASN A 4 1.04 4.11 4.57
N TRP A 5 1.08 5.14 3.72
CA TRP A 5 0.12 5.31 2.63
C TRP A 5 0.56 4.51 1.41
N VAL A 6 -0.26 3.54 1.01
CA VAL A 6 0.04 2.64 -0.11
C VAL A 6 -0.52 3.16 -1.44
N PHE A 7 -1.62 3.90 -1.42
CA PHE A 7 -2.22 4.47 -2.63
C PHE A 7 -3.03 5.73 -2.29
N GLY A 8 -2.85 6.77 -3.11
CA GLY A 8 -3.54 8.06 -2.93
C GLY A 8 -2.96 8.92 -1.82
N CYS A 9 -3.44 10.17 -1.74
CA CYS A 9 -3.13 11.08 -0.66
C CYS A 9 -4.26 12.11 -0.46
N ASP A 10 -4.89 12.10 0.72
CA ASP A 10 -6.01 12.99 1.03
C ASP A 10 -5.67 14.08 2.07
N ILE A 11 -4.39 14.28 2.42
CA ILE A 11 -3.99 15.31 3.41
C ILE A 11 -4.44 16.71 2.97
N CYS A 12 -4.30 17.05 1.70
CA CYS A 12 -4.72 18.36 1.20
C CYS A 12 -6.24 18.55 1.28
N GLN A 13 -7.01 17.46 1.11
CA GLN A 13 -8.45 17.49 1.28
C GLN A 13 -8.86 17.58 2.74
N ALA A 14 -8.19 16.84 3.62
CA ALA A 14 -8.48 16.82 5.06
C ALA A 14 -8.14 18.16 5.75
N ALA A 15 -7.09 18.84 5.31
CA ALA A 15 -6.70 20.15 5.85
C ALA A 15 -7.53 21.32 5.29
N CYS A 16 -8.36 21.08 4.26
CA CYS A 16 -9.11 22.13 3.60
C CYS A 16 -10.31 22.60 4.47
N PRO A 17 -10.41 23.90 4.83
CA PRO A 17 -11.53 24.41 5.63
C PRO A 17 -12.91 24.24 4.98
N TRP A 18 -12.97 24.12 3.66
CA TRP A 18 -14.21 23.93 2.92
C TRP A 18 -14.70 22.48 2.95
N ASN A 19 -13.78 21.51 2.97
CA ASN A 19 -14.14 20.10 2.97
C ASN A 19 -14.75 19.62 4.28
N ARG A 20 -14.64 20.39 5.37
CA ARG A 20 -15.36 20.09 6.63
C ARG A 20 -16.88 20.09 6.48
N PHE A 21 -17.39 20.72 5.41
CA PHE A 21 -18.82 20.81 5.10
C PHE A 21 -19.25 19.80 4.03
N ALA A 22 -18.31 19.03 3.45
CA ALA A 22 -18.64 18.04 2.43
C ALA A 22 -19.33 16.82 3.06
N ALA A 23 -20.28 16.23 2.32
CA ALA A 23 -20.90 14.98 2.73
C ALA A 23 -19.85 13.87 2.82
N SER A 24 -19.87 13.11 3.92
CA SER A 24 -18.90 12.03 4.19
C SER A 24 -19.18 10.75 3.39
N GLU A 25 -20.39 10.61 2.85
CA GLU A 25 -20.79 9.44 2.07
C GLU A 25 -21.28 9.83 0.68
N HIS A 26 -20.77 9.13 -0.34
CA HIS A 26 -21.33 9.21 -1.67
C HIS A 26 -22.64 8.41 -1.74
N GLU A 27 -23.67 9.02 -2.32
CA GLU A 27 -24.99 8.41 -2.51
C GLU A 27 -24.94 7.20 -3.47
N SER A 28 -23.98 7.19 -4.40
CA SER A 28 -23.83 6.11 -5.39
C SER A 28 -23.24 4.84 -4.75
N PRO A 29 -23.96 3.70 -4.77
CA PRO A 29 -23.46 2.42 -4.26
C PRO A 29 -22.16 1.96 -4.94
N ALA A 30 -21.95 2.33 -6.21
CA ALA A 30 -20.75 1.97 -6.97
C ALA A 30 -19.47 2.65 -6.46
N LEU A 31 -19.61 3.76 -5.72
CA LEU A 31 -18.50 4.51 -5.14
C LEU A 31 -18.25 4.16 -3.66
N LYS A 32 -19.07 3.27 -3.07
CA LYS A 32 -18.85 2.82 -1.71
C LYS A 32 -17.55 2.00 -1.63
N PRO A 33 -16.75 2.16 -0.56
CA PRO A 33 -15.61 1.30 -0.31
C PRO A 33 -16.03 -0.17 -0.35
N ARG A 34 -15.26 -1.01 -1.04
CA ARG A 34 -15.53 -2.46 -1.10
C ARG A 34 -15.45 -3.04 0.30
N THR A 35 -16.29 -4.02 0.59
CA THR A 35 -16.29 -4.73 1.88
C THR A 35 -14.93 -5.40 2.11
N GLY A 36 -14.27 -5.03 3.21
CA GLY A 36 -12.87 -5.39 3.49
C GLY A 36 -12.19 -4.24 4.25
N ALA A 37 -11.26 -4.58 5.14
CA ALA A 37 -10.67 -3.61 6.06
C ALA A 37 -10.09 -2.39 5.31
N PRO A 38 -10.44 -1.14 5.69
CA PRO A 38 -9.86 0.08 5.11
C PRO A 38 -8.34 0.18 5.35
N ARG A 39 -7.80 -0.71 6.19
CA ARG A 39 -6.37 -0.92 6.42
C ARG A 39 -6.02 -2.37 6.09
N PRO A 40 -5.50 -2.67 4.89
CA PRO A 40 -5.08 -4.01 4.55
C PRO A 40 -3.87 -4.44 5.38
N ASN A 41 -3.71 -5.75 5.59
CA ASN A 41 -2.50 -6.30 6.19
C ASN A 41 -1.36 -6.22 5.16
N LEU A 42 -0.47 -5.25 5.32
CA LEU A 42 0.60 -4.95 4.36
C LEU A 42 1.59 -6.11 4.15
N ILE A 43 1.82 -6.93 5.19
CA ILE A 43 2.66 -8.13 5.08
C ILE A 43 2.02 -9.10 4.08
N ARG A 44 0.70 -9.33 4.17
CA ARG A 44 -0.03 -10.17 3.21
C ARG A 44 -0.16 -9.52 1.84
N GLU A 45 -0.29 -8.20 1.76
CA GLU A 45 -0.33 -7.49 0.47
C GLU A 45 0.97 -7.67 -0.31
N LEU A 46 2.12 -7.71 0.38
CA LEU A 46 3.42 -7.85 -0.26
C LEU A 46 3.55 -9.18 -1.04
N GLU A 47 2.81 -10.20 -0.64
CA GLU A 47 2.80 -11.53 -1.27
C GLU A 47 1.90 -11.62 -2.52
N LEU A 48 1.24 -10.53 -2.93
CA LEU A 48 0.31 -10.58 -4.07
C LEU A 48 1.04 -10.93 -5.38
N MET A 49 0.65 -12.06 -5.94
CA MET A 49 1.05 -12.49 -7.28
C MET A 49 0.24 -11.77 -8.37
N PRO A 50 0.72 -11.73 -9.63
CA PRO A 50 0.03 -11.03 -10.73
C PRO A 50 -1.45 -11.38 -10.89
N LYS A 51 -1.79 -12.68 -10.81
CA LYS A 51 -3.19 -13.15 -10.88
C LYS A 51 -4.02 -12.63 -9.70
N GLY A 52 -3.48 -12.69 -8.49
CA GLY A 52 -4.14 -12.22 -7.27
C GLY A 52 -4.37 -10.70 -7.29
N PHE A 53 -3.36 -9.92 -7.69
CA PHE A 53 -3.47 -8.47 -7.84
C PHE A 53 -4.58 -8.09 -8.83
N ASN A 54 -4.61 -8.73 -10.00
CA ASN A 54 -5.61 -8.44 -11.03
C ASN A 54 -7.04 -8.80 -10.59
N ALA A 55 -7.21 -9.90 -9.88
CA ALA A 55 -8.51 -10.29 -9.34
C ALA A 55 -8.97 -9.33 -8.24
N LYS A 56 -8.09 -9.02 -7.29
CA LYS A 56 -8.40 -8.18 -6.14
C LYS A 56 -8.74 -6.74 -6.53
N PHE A 57 -7.97 -6.14 -7.43
CA PHE A 57 -8.15 -4.76 -7.86
C PHE A 57 -8.89 -4.65 -9.20
N LYS A 58 -9.68 -5.65 -9.58
CA LYS A 58 -10.58 -5.56 -10.72
C LYS A 58 -11.55 -4.40 -10.51
N ASP A 59 -11.67 -3.55 -11.53
CA ASP A 59 -12.51 -2.34 -11.54
C ASP A 59 -12.12 -1.31 -10.45
N SER A 60 -10.89 -1.40 -9.93
CA SER A 60 -10.34 -0.42 -8.98
C SER A 60 -9.35 0.53 -9.66
N PRO A 61 -9.35 1.83 -9.33
CA PRO A 61 -8.32 2.78 -9.77
C PRO A 61 -6.88 2.37 -9.40
N ILE A 62 -6.71 1.54 -8.37
CA ILE A 62 -5.42 0.99 -7.93
C ILE A 62 -4.74 0.21 -9.06
N LYS A 63 -5.51 -0.40 -9.97
CA LYS A 63 -4.99 -1.17 -11.11
C LYS A 63 -4.08 -0.33 -12.02
N ARG A 64 -4.24 1.00 -12.05
CA ARG A 64 -3.38 1.93 -12.83
C ARG A 64 -1.94 1.95 -12.33
N ALA A 65 -1.70 1.76 -11.02
CA ALA A 65 -0.35 1.65 -10.47
C ALA A 65 0.37 0.35 -10.89
N LYS A 66 -0.39 -0.64 -11.37
CA LYS A 66 0.05 -2.02 -11.62
C LYS A 66 0.59 -2.68 -10.34
N ARG A 67 0.81 -3.99 -10.41
CA ARG A 67 1.37 -4.76 -9.28
C ARG A 67 2.70 -4.16 -8.80
N ARG A 68 3.63 -3.87 -9.71
CA ARG A 68 4.96 -3.35 -9.36
C ARG A 68 4.91 -2.03 -8.57
N GLY A 69 4.04 -1.09 -8.97
CA GLY A 69 3.92 0.20 -8.27
C GLY A 69 3.23 0.06 -6.93
N TYR A 70 2.23 -0.83 -6.84
CA TYR A 70 1.57 -1.15 -5.59
C TYR A 70 2.52 -1.79 -4.59
N LEU A 71 3.22 -2.86 -4.97
CA LEU A 71 4.16 -3.57 -4.08
C LEU A 71 5.35 -2.71 -3.68
N ARG A 72 5.85 -1.85 -4.56
CA ARG A 72 6.83 -0.81 -4.21
C ARG A 72 6.34 0.03 -3.02
N ASN A 73 5.09 0.53 -3.08
CA ASN A 73 4.53 1.35 -2.01
C ASN A 73 4.27 0.54 -0.73
N VAL A 74 3.86 -0.73 -0.86
CA VAL A 74 3.72 -1.64 0.29
C VAL A 74 5.06 -1.82 1.00
N ALA A 75 6.14 -2.10 0.26
CA ALA A 75 7.49 -2.22 0.83
C ALA A 75 7.93 -0.93 1.54
N VAL A 76 7.69 0.23 0.93
CA VAL A 76 7.98 1.53 1.55
C VAL A 76 7.20 1.74 2.85
N ALA A 77 5.89 1.45 2.85
CA ALA A 77 5.05 1.57 4.02
C ALA A 77 5.47 0.62 5.16
N LEU A 78 5.89 -0.61 4.83
CA LEU A 78 6.47 -1.56 5.79
C LEU A 78 7.79 -1.04 6.37
N GLY A 79 8.71 -0.54 5.54
CA GLY A 79 9.97 0.07 6.00
C GLY A 79 9.73 1.28 6.91
N ASN A 80 8.75 2.13 6.57
CA ASN A 80 8.36 3.29 7.39
C ASN A 80 7.76 2.88 8.75
N SER A 81 7.11 1.72 8.83
CA SER A 81 6.52 1.23 10.09
C SER A 81 7.57 0.82 11.13
N LYS A 82 8.78 0.47 10.67
CA LYS A 82 9.87 -0.02 11.52
C LYS A 82 9.47 -1.24 12.38
N ASP A 83 8.56 -2.08 11.86
CA ASP A 83 8.09 -3.31 12.50
C ASP A 83 8.92 -4.52 12.02
N ALA A 84 9.66 -5.14 12.93
CA ALA A 84 10.49 -6.30 12.64
C ALA A 84 9.69 -7.53 12.17
N ASN A 85 8.38 -7.59 12.48
CA ASN A 85 7.51 -8.67 11.99
C ASN A 85 7.37 -8.67 10.46
N ALA A 86 7.71 -7.57 9.78
CA ALA A 86 7.69 -7.48 8.32
C ALA A 86 8.92 -8.12 7.65
N LEU A 87 10.01 -8.35 8.39
CA LEU A 87 11.28 -8.83 7.83
C LEU A 87 11.13 -10.14 7.02
N PRO A 88 10.43 -11.19 7.49
CA PRO A 88 10.31 -12.42 6.72
C PRO A 88 9.66 -12.23 5.34
N ALA A 89 8.62 -11.39 5.26
CA ALA A 89 7.94 -11.12 4.00
C ALA A 89 8.79 -10.22 3.08
N LEU A 90 9.51 -9.25 3.63
CA LEU A 90 10.44 -8.40 2.89
C LEU A 90 11.62 -9.21 2.33
N THR A 91 12.19 -10.14 3.11
CA THR A 91 13.25 -11.04 2.66
C THR A 91 12.77 -11.90 1.49
N LYS A 92 11.57 -12.47 1.57
CA LYS A 92 10.96 -13.22 0.45
C LYS A 92 10.75 -12.36 -0.79
N ALA A 93 10.45 -11.07 -0.62
CA ALA A 93 10.29 -10.13 -1.74
C ALA A 93 11.62 -9.78 -2.44
N LEU A 94 12.77 -10.16 -1.88
CA LEU A 94 14.07 -10.07 -2.56
C LEU A 94 14.18 -11.04 -3.75
N ASP A 95 13.32 -12.06 -3.82
CA ASP A 95 13.25 -13.00 -4.94
C ASP A 95 12.16 -12.63 -5.96
N ASP A 96 11.51 -11.47 -5.81
CA ASP A 96 10.45 -11.05 -6.74
C ASP A 96 11.00 -10.90 -8.17
N PRO A 97 10.27 -11.33 -9.22
CA PRO A 97 10.70 -11.14 -10.60
C PRO A 97 10.91 -9.66 -10.95
N GLU A 98 10.19 -8.73 -10.31
CA GLU A 98 10.30 -7.30 -10.59
C GLU A 98 11.46 -6.64 -9.84
N PRO A 99 12.48 -6.08 -10.54
CA PRO A 99 13.63 -5.44 -9.90
C PRO A 99 13.26 -4.28 -8.96
N LEU A 100 12.22 -3.53 -9.32
CA LEU A 100 11.72 -2.41 -8.52
C LEU A 100 11.21 -2.86 -7.14
N VAL A 101 10.58 -4.04 -7.08
CA VAL A 101 10.08 -4.60 -5.82
C VAL A 101 11.24 -5.02 -4.93
N ARG A 102 12.23 -5.72 -5.51
CA ARG A 102 13.46 -6.14 -4.80
C ARG A 102 14.21 -4.94 -4.21
N GLU A 103 14.43 -3.90 -5.00
CA GLU A 103 15.10 -2.66 -4.58
C GLU A 103 14.45 -2.05 -3.33
N HIS A 104 13.11 -1.94 -3.34
CA HIS A 104 12.38 -1.32 -2.23
C HIS A 104 12.24 -2.25 -1.02
N ALA A 105 12.24 -3.57 -1.24
CA ALA A 105 12.32 -4.54 -0.15
C ALA A 105 13.68 -4.44 0.58
N THR A 106 14.79 -4.35 -0.16
CA THR A 106 16.12 -4.11 0.43
C THR A 106 16.15 -2.83 1.24
N TRP A 107 15.65 -1.72 0.69
CA TRP A 107 15.57 -0.45 1.42
C TRP A 107 14.74 -0.59 2.71
N ALA A 108 13.59 -1.27 2.64
CA ALA A 108 12.71 -1.42 3.80
C ALA A 108 13.35 -2.26 4.91
N ILE A 109 14.10 -3.31 4.56
CA ILE A 109 14.88 -4.12 5.52
C ILE A 109 15.93 -3.25 6.22
N GLN A 110 16.75 -2.52 5.45
CA GLN A 110 17.76 -1.62 6.00
C GLN A 110 17.14 -0.57 6.94
N GLU A 111 15.99 -0.04 6.57
CA GLU A 111 15.27 0.92 7.39
C GLU A 111 14.77 0.33 8.73
N ILE A 112 14.34 -0.92 8.74
CA ILE A 112 13.92 -1.62 9.97
C ILE A 112 15.15 -1.94 10.84
N GLU A 113 16.23 -2.42 10.24
CA GLU A 113 17.47 -2.80 10.94
C GLU A 113 18.18 -1.61 11.59
N LYS A 114 18.14 -0.40 10.98
CA LYS A 114 18.67 0.83 11.59
C LYS A 114 18.08 1.17 12.97
N LYS A 115 16.92 0.60 13.32
CA LYS A 115 16.23 0.83 14.61
C LYS A 115 16.66 -0.18 15.69
N ILE A 116 17.26 -1.31 15.29
CA ILE A 116 17.77 -2.33 16.21
C ILE A 116 19.14 -1.90 16.71
#